data_AF-A0A9K3HXK6-F1
#
_entry.id   AF-A0A9K3HXK6-F1
#
_cell.length_a   1.000
_cell.length_b   1.000
_cell.length_c   1.000
_cell.angle_alpha   90.00
_cell.angle_beta   90.00
_cell.angle_gamma   90.00
#
_symmetry.space_group_name_H-M   'P 1'
#
loop_
_entity.id
_entity.type
_entity.pdbx_description
1 polymer ?
#
loop_
_entity_poly.entity_id
_entity_poly.type
_entity_poly.pdbx_seq_one_letter_code
_entity_poly.pdbx_strand_id
1 'polypeptide(L)'
;MFFLFIDTTYEPEEEICDSMTCRKRGITCGKGARKAMKAPKKKLPMEFNFNAMEVICENASSFMHECGYILRNNCSLQYKEWRHVPVEVRLPLRHKLTTLFEIDVENSKVCKVIDSYLVKA
;
A
#
# COMPACT_ATOMS: atom_id res chain seq x y z
N MET A 1 -6.68 9.26 -31.59
CA MET A 1 -5.65 9.39 -30.53
C MET A 1 -6.23 10.31 -29.47
N PHE A 2 -6.78 9.74 -28.41
CA PHE A 2 -7.41 10.47 -27.31
C PHE A 2 -6.55 10.26 -26.07
N PHE A 3 -5.95 11.34 -25.56
CA PHE A 3 -5.40 11.40 -24.22
C PHE A 3 -6.43 12.15 -23.36
N LEU A 4 -7.02 11.46 -22.38
CA LEU A 4 -7.72 12.11 -21.27
C LEU A 4 -6.95 11.75 -20.00
N PHE A 5 -6.17 12.73 -19.55
CA PHE A 5 -5.63 12.81 -18.19
C PHE A 5 -6.82 13.11 -17.28
N ILE A 6 -7.16 12.21 -16.34
CA ILE A 6 -8.13 12.50 -15.27
C ILE A 6 -7.32 12.78 -14.02
N ASP A 7 -7.22 14.06 -13.66
CA ASP A 7 -6.80 14.52 -12.34
C ASP A 7 -7.93 14.23 -11.35
N THR A 8 -7.81 13.16 -10.57
CA THR A 8 -8.62 13.00 -9.34
C THR A 8 -8.01 13.87 -8.25
N THR A 9 -8.54 15.08 -8.13
CA THR A 9 -8.35 15.97 -6.98
C THR A 9 -8.94 15.32 -5.74
N TYR A 10 -8.07 15.04 -4.77
CA TYR A 10 -8.42 14.58 -3.43
C TYR A 10 -8.91 15.77 -2.61
N GLU A 11 -10.19 15.78 -2.26
CA GLU A 11 -10.86 16.75 -1.39
C GLU A 11 -10.55 16.42 0.09
N PRO A 12 -9.87 17.30 0.86
CA PRO A 12 -9.83 17.18 2.31
C PRO A 12 -11.05 17.87 2.94
N GLU A 13 -11.81 17.09 3.70
CA GLU A 13 -13.02 17.49 4.42
C GLU A 13 -12.83 18.79 5.23
N GLU A 14 -13.78 19.72 5.06
CA GLU A 14 -13.91 20.91 5.88
C GLU A 14 -14.45 20.53 7.27
N GLU A 15 -13.68 20.83 8.31
CA GLU A 15 -14.20 20.92 9.67
C GLU A 15 -14.08 22.38 10.15
N ILE A 16 -15.22 23.08 10.19
CA ILE A 16 -15.34 24.42 10.75
C ILE A 16 -15.65 24.26 12.25
N CYS A 17 -14.78 24.76 13.13
CA CYS A 17 -15.18 25.19 14.47
C CYS A 17 -14.33 26.38 14.95
N ASP A 18 -14.96 27.14 15.83
CA ASP A 18 -14.87 28.56 16.10
C ASP A 18 -13.60 29.04 16.83
N SER A 19 -13.28 30.31 16.57
CA SER A 19 -12.45 31.27 17.30
C SER A 19 -11.51 30.82 18.43
N MET A 20 -10.20 30.84 18.13
CA MET A 20 -9.17 31.43 19.01
C MET A 20 -7.93 31.79 18.18
N THR A 21 -7.47 33.04 18.29
CA THR A 21 -6.26 33.54 17.63
C THR A 21 -4.99 32.94 18.27
N CYS A 22 -4.70 31.68 17.94
CA CYS A 22 -3.41 31.09 18.25
C CYS A 22 -2.41 31.49 17.16
N ARG A 23 -1.39 32.30 17.50
CA ARG A 23 -0.30 32.69 16.59
C ARG A 23 0.30 31.43 15.96
N LYS A 24 -0.04 31.15 14.70
CA LYS A 24 0.48 30.00 13.94
C LYS A 24 1.99 30.20 13.77
N ARG A 25 2.79 29.64 14.67
CA ARG A 25 4.18 29.32 14.36
C ARG A 25 4.11 28.38 13.16
N GLY A 26 4.53 28.83 11.99
CA GLY A 26 4.62 27.95 10.83
C GLY A 26 5.38 26.69 11.25
N ILE A 27 4.95 25.52 10.78
CA ILE A 27 5.60 24.24 11.11
C ILE A 27 7.08 24.37 10.75
N THR A 28 7.92 24.58 11.75
CA THR A 28 9.37 24.53 11.62
C THR A 28 9.75 23.06 11.49
N CYS A 29 9.42 22.46 10.34
CA CYS A 29 10.09 21.25 9.91
C CYS A 29 11.52 21.69 9.56
N GLY A 30 12.49 21.29 10.39
CA GLY A 30 13.90 21.56 10.14
C GLY A 30 14.26 21.19 8.69
N LYS A 31 15.22 21.87 8.08
CA LYS A 31 15.64 21.59 6.69
C LYS A 31 15.89 20.10 6.41
N GLY A 32 16.30 19.33 7.43
CA GLY A 32 16.41 17.86 7.38
C GLY A 32 15.08 17.12 7.20
N ALA A 33 14.01 17.53 7.87
CA ALA A 33 12.67 16.92 7.74
C ALA A 33 12.07 17.16 6.34
N ARG A 34 12.32 18.33 5.72
CA ARG A 34 11.94 18.58 4.31
C ARG A 34 12.73 17.73 3.32
N LYS A 35 13.99 17.38 3.64
CA LYS A 35 14.79 16.43 2.84
C LYS A 35 14.31 14.99 3.04
N ALA A 36 13.89 14.60 4.24
CA ALA A 36 13.32 13.28 4.51
C ALA A 36 11.97 13.07 3.79
N MET A 37 11.09 14.08 3.77
CA MET A 37 9.86 14.04 2.96
C MET A 37 10.11 13.96 1.45
N LYS A 38 11.29 14.37 0.98
CA LYS A 38 11.71 14.35 -0.43
C LYS A 38 12.64 13.19 -0.78
N ALA A 39 12.94 12.30 0.17
CA ALA A 39 13.62 11.07 -0.19
C ALA A 39 12.67 10.28 -1.11
N PRO A 40 13.10 9.90 -2.33
CA PRO A 40 12.29 8.97 -3.11
C PRO A 40 12.11 7.74 -2.22
N LYS A 41 10.86 7.38 -1.91
CA LYS A 41 10.55 6.11 -1.24
C LYS A 41 11.09 5.02 -2.15
N LYS A 42 12.34 4.60 -1.92
CA LYS A 42 12.91 3.45 -2.60
C LYS A 42 12.05 2.28 -2.14
N LYS A 43 11.31 1.71 -3.07
CA LYS A 43 10.52 0.50 -2.81
C LYS A 43 11.50 -0.57 -2.33
N LEU A 44 11.05 -1.39 -1.40
CA LEU A 44 11.87 -2.48 -0.88
C LEU A 44 12.00 -3.57 -1.95
N PRO A 45 13.21 -3.95 -2.37
CA PRO A 45 13.38 -5.03 -3.33
C PRO A 45 12.84 -6.34 -2.75
N MET A 46 12.20 -7.14 -3.59
CA MET A 46 11.69 -8.45 -3.22
C MET A 46 12.16 -9.51 -4.20
N GLU A 47 12.53 -10.66 -3.63
CA GLU A 47 12.92 -11.85 -4.36
C GLU A 47 11.94 -12.97 -4.05
N PHE A 48 11.47 -13.65 -5.10
CA PHE A 48 10.43 -14.66 -5.00
C PHE A 48 10.95 -16.02 -5.46
N ASN A 49 10.69 -17.05 -4.67
CA ASN A 49 10.80 -18.44 -5.11
C ASN A 49 9.42 -18.95 -5.51
N PHE A 50 9.21 -19.03 -6.82
CA PHE A 50 7.95 -19.46 -7.40
C PHE A 50 7.66 -20.95 -7.20
N ASN A 51 8.69 -21.78 -6.95
CA ASN A 51 8.52 -23.22 -6.73
C ASN A 51 7.99 -23.49 -5.32
N ALA A 52 8.54 -22.80 -4.32
CA ALA A 52 8.08 -22.87 -2.93
C ALA A 52 6.88 -21.97 -2.63
N MET A 53 6.55 -21.05 -3.55
CA MET A 53 5.55 -19.99 -3.38
C MET A 53 5.86 -19.07 -2.18
N GLU A 54 7.14 -18.71 -2.02
CA GLU A 54 7.67 -18.00 -0.87
C GLU A 54 8.53 -16.80 -1.28
N VAL A 55 8.66 -15.83 -0.37
CA VAL A 55 9.57 -14.70 -0.49
C VAL A 55 10.90 -15.07 0.16
N ILE A 56 12.01 -14.98 -0.60
CA ILE A 56 13.37 -15.30 -0.13
C ILE A 56 14.18 -14.01 -0.03
N CYS A 57 13.74 -13.07 0.81
CA CYS A 57 14.52 -11.87 1.08
C CYS A 57 14.49 -11.52 2.56
N GLU A 58 15.45 -10.70 2.99
CA GLU A 58 15.51 -10.18 4.37
C GLU A 58 14.23 -9.40 4.76
N ASN A 59 13.53 -8.85 3.76
CA ASN A 59 12.28 -8.10 3.92
C ASN A 59 11.02 -8.98 3.98
N ALA A 60 11.14 -10.31 3.97
CA ALA A 60 10.00 -11.23 3.93
C ALA A 60 9.05 -11.07 5.14
N SER A 61 9.58 -10.79 6.33
CA SER A 61 8.79 -10.54 7.53
C SER A 61 7.95 -9.26 7.41
N SER A 62 8.55 -8.16 6.94
CA SER A 62 7.85 -6.91 6.64
C SER A 62 6.76 -7.12 5.60
N PHE A 63 7.04 -7.90 4.55
CA PHE A 63 6.03 -8.24 3.54
C PHE A 63 4.84 -9.00 4.13
N MET A 64 5.09 -10.01 4.97
CA MET A 64 4.05 -10.77 5.64
C MET A 64 3.18 -9.88 6.56
N HIS A 65 3.80 -8.99 7.32
CA HIS A 65 3.08 -8.06 8.19
C HIS A 65 2.19 -7.10 7.39
N GLU A 66 2.70 -6.55 6.28
CA GLU A 66 1.93 -5.68 5.41
C GLU A 66 0.76 -6.42 4.74
N CYS A 67 0.96 -7.67 4.31
CA CYS A 67 -0.13 -8.52 3.81
C CYS A 67 -1.24 -8.65 4.86
N GLY A 68 -0.89 -8.99 6.11
CA GLY A 68 -1.87 -9.10 7.19
C GLY A 68 -2.53 -7.76 7.55
N TYR A 69 -1.79 -6.66 7.51
CA TYR A 69 -2.34 -5.31 7.73
C TYR A 69 -3.36 -4.94 6.66
N ILE A 70 -3.02 -5.14 5.38
CA ILE A 70 -3.92 -4.88 4.25
C ILE A 70 -5.19 -5.74 4.38
N LEU A 71 -5.04 -7.03 4.69
CA LEU A 71 -6.17 -7.93 4.84
C LEU A 71 -7.11 -7.45 5.96
N ARG A 72 -6.58 -7.21 7.16
CA ARG A 72 -7.38 -6.81 8.32
C ARG A 72 -8.06 -5.44 8.16
N ASN A 73 -7.42 -4.50 7.47
CA ASN A 73 -7.96 -3.14 7.32
C ASN A 73 -8.89 -2.97 6.12
N ASN A 74 -8.82 -3.85 5.11
CA ASN A 74 -9.53 -3.64 3.85
C ASN A 74 -10.50 -4.77 3.49
N CYS A 75 -10.26 -6.00 3.93
CA CYS A 75 -11.27 -7.04 3.84
C CYS A 75 -12.18 -6.95 5.06
N SER A 76 -13.37 -6.40 4.84
CA SER A 76 -14.46 -6.53 5.80
C SER A 76 -14.79 -8.01 6.01
N LEU A 77 -15.41 -8.35 7.14
CA LEU A 77 -15.89 -9.70 7.48
C LEU A 77 -16.93 -10.27 6.48
N GLN A 78 -17.21 -9.56 5.38
CA GLN A 78 -18.10 -9.97 4.30
C GLN A 78 -17.58 -11.22 3.58
N TYR A 79 -16.27 -11.42 3.52
CA TYR A 79 -15.66 -12.59 2.89
C TYR A 79 -15.02 -13.49 3.96
N LYS A 80 -15.48 -14.74 4.02
CA LYS A 80 -15.00 -15.73 5.00
C LYS A 80 -13.52 -16.08 4.81
N GLU A 81 -13.05 -16.08 3.56
CA GLU A 81 -11.67 -16.45 3.21
C GLU A 81 -11.22 -15.64 1.98
N TRP A 82 -9.91 -15.41 1.85
CA TRP A 82 -9.31 -14.67 0.72
C TRP A 82 -9.72 -15.21 -0.66
N ARG A 83 -9.91 -16.53 -0.79
CA ARG A 83 -10.31 -17.18 -2.04
C ARG A 83 -11.69 -16.75 -2.55
N HIS A 84 -12.55 -16.29 -1.64
CA HIS A 84 -13.90 -15.81 -1.96
C HIS A 84 -13.92 -14.31 -2.33
N VAL A 85 -12.80 -13.60 -2.19
CA VAL A 85 -12.72 -12.18 -2.52
C VAL A 85 -12.71 -12.02 -4.06
N PRO A 86 -13.65 -11.25 -4.63
CA PRO A 86 -13.70 -10.99 -6.07
C PRO A 86 -12.41 -10.37 -6.59
N VAL A 87 -12.07 -10.60 -7.86
CA VAL A 87 -10.81 -10.11 -8.46
C VAL A 87 -10.75 -8.58 -8.41
N GLU A 88 -11.90 -7.93 -8.58
CA GLU A 88 -12.09 -6.49 -8.55
C GLU A 88 -11.70 -5.88 -7.20
N VAL A 89 -11.85 -6.65 -6.12
CA VAL A 89 -11.44 -6.26 -4.77
C VAL A 89 -9.99 -6.66 -4.51
N ARG A 90 -9.52 -7.82 -5.02
CA ARG A 90 -8.13 -8.28 -4.82
C ARG A 90 -7.11 -7.40 -5.53
N LEU A 91 -7.41 -6.93 -6.74
CA LEU A 91 -6.46 -6.18 -7.56
C LEU A 91 -6.01 -4.86 -6.91
N PRO A 92 -6.91 -3.99 -6.39
CA PRO A 92 -6.52 -2.81 -5.61
C PRO A 92 -5.65 -3.14 -4.38
N LEU A 93 -5.92 -4.26 -3.71
CA LEU A 93 -5.16 -4.68 -2.53
C LEU A 93 -3.73 -5.10 -2.89
N ARG A 94 -3.54 -5.77 -4.03
CA ARG A 94 -2.20 -6.07 -4.56
C ARG A 94 -1.46 -4.79 -4.95
N HIS A 95 -2.14 -3.82 -5.56
CA HIS A 95 -1.50 -2.54 -5.88
C HIS A 95 -1.02 -1.78 -4.64
N LYS A 96 -1.70 -1.89 -3.49
CA LYS A 96 -1.19 -1.31 -2.23
C LYS A 96 0.19 -1.83 -1.86
N LEU A 97 0.47 -3.12 -2.06
CA LEU A 97 1.80 -3.69 -1.82
C LEU A 97 2.88 -3.08 -2.73
N THR A 98 2.54 -2.73 -3.98
CA THR A 98 3.49 -2.09 -4.92
C THR A 98 3.92 -0.68 -4.51
N THR A 99 3.23 -0.07 -3.53
CA THR A 99 3.61 1.25 -2.99
C THR A 99 4.80 1.16 -2.04
N LEU A 100 4.98 -0.01 -1.40
CA LEU A 100 6.03 -0.26 -0.40
C LEU A 100 7.13 -1.18 -0.94
N PHE A 101 6.77 -2.14 -1.79
CA PHE A 101 7.66 -3.17 -2.30
C PHE A 101 7.80 -3.09 -3.82
N GLU A 102 8.96 -3.46 -4.32
CA GLU A 102 9.23 -3.59 -5.75
C GLU A 102 8.68 -4.94 -6.24
N ILE A 103 7.39 -4.92 -6.60
CA ILE A 103 6.62 -6.09 -7.00
C ILE A 103 5.99 -5.83 -8.36
N ASP A 104 6.09 -6.80 -9.25
CA ASP A 104 5.34 -6.83 -10.50
C ASP A 104 4.01 -7.59 -10.32
N VAL A 105 2.92 -6.86 -10.18
CA VAL A 105 1.56 -7.42 -10.04
C VAL A 105 0.92 -7.82 -11.37
N GLU A 106 1.55 -7.51 -12.51
CA GLU A 106 1.14 -8.05 -13.81
C GLU A 106 1.61 -9.50 -13.98
N ASN A 107 2.65 -9.89 -13.23
CA ASN A 107 3.17 -11.24 -13.25
C ASN A 107 2.26 -12.20 -12.46
N SER A 108 1.64 -13.13 -13.19
CA SER A 108 0.74 -14.14 -12.61
C SER A 108 1.40 -15.00 -11.53
N LYS A 109 2.71 -15.26 -11.60
CA LYS A 109 3.43 -16.06 -10.60
C LYS A 109 3.57 -15.29 -9.29
N VAL A 110 3.90 -14.00 -9.38
CA VAL A 110 4.02 -13.10 -8.23
C VAL A 110 2.66 -12.96 -7.55
N CYS A 111 1.59 -12.78 -8.32
CA CYS A 111 0.22 -12.75 -7.80
C CYS A 111 -0.15 -14.01 -7.01
N LYS A 112 0.27 -15.20 -7.48
CA LYS A 112 0.04 -16.45 -6.75
C LYS A 112 0.81 -16.51 -5.43
N VAL A 113 2.02 -15.96 -5.36
CA VAL A 113 2.77 -15.85 -4.10
C VAL A 113 2.07 -14.88 -3.15
N ILE A 114 1.67 -13.70 -3.63
CA ILE A 114 0.94 -12.74 -2.78
C ILE A 114 -0.35 -13.36 -2.22
N ASP A 115 -1.12 -14.06 -3.07
CA ASP A 115 -2.33 -14.76 -2.64
C ASP A 115 -2.03 -15.86 -1.61
N SER A 116 -0.89 -16.56 -1.71
CA SER A 116 -0.52 -17.60 -0.74
C SER A 116 -0.26 -17.00 0.65
N TYR A 117 0.33 -15.80 0.72
CA TYR A 117 0.54 -15.07 1.97
C TYR A 117 -0.75 -14.49 2.53
N LEU A 118 -1.63 -13.94 1.67
CA LEU A 118 -2.92 -13.39 2.11
C LEU A 118 -3.90 -14.46 2.59
N VAL A 119 -3.79 -15.70 2.11
CA VAL A 119 -4.56 -16.84 2.65
C VAL A 119 -4.06 -17.25 4.05
N LYS A 120 -2.77 -17.04 4.35
CA LYS A 120 -2.14 -17.42 5.62
C LYS A 120 -2.22 -16.34 6.71
N ALA A 121 -2.56 -15.10 6.34
CA ALA A 121 -2.49 -13.92 7.21
C ALA A 121 -3.73 -13.71 8.07
#